data_AF-A0A382DKL4-F1
#
_entry.id   AF-A0A382DKL4-F1
#
_cell.length_a   1.000
_cell.length_b   1.000
_cell.length_c   1.000
_cell.angle_alpha   90.00
_cell.angle_beta   90.00
_cell.angle_gamma   90.00
#
_symmetry.space_group_name_H-M   'P 1'
#
loop_
_entity.id
_entity.type
_entity.pdbx_description
1 polymer ?
#
loop_
_entity_poly.entity_id
_entity_poly.type
_entity_poly.pdbx_seq_one_letter_code
_entity_poly.pdbx_strand_id
1 'polypeptide(L)'
;MLILRAGDEAKPIWPVNIPDLMYAALFFFYGFGLWKKQDLITLITHSGSLVLLWIFSAIAYLGHLILSGISDSLKAAGNTGQFEFFNLLNNLFYGFSAALLSIALLGTFEAIMTGSNSRWQRWLADSSYWIYIMHLPVVAFFTFWLAHADRSGFLLTHTGLNWTAESKFLVSCSLTITLGLLSYRYFVRYTPIGTLLNGKREKHNDS
;
A
#
# COMPACT_ATOMS: atom_id res chain seq x y z
N MET A 1 27.01 -17.64 19.48
CA MET A 1 25.83 -18.52 19.27
C MET A 1 24.67 -17.63 18.83
N LEU A 2 24.61 -17.31 17.53
CA LEU A 2 23.58 -16.47 16.92
C LEU A 2 22.34 -17.34 16.71
N ILE A 3 21.41 -17.28 17.67
CA ILE A 3 20.09 -17.87 17.52
C ILE A 3 19.33 -16.99 16.52
N LEU A 4 19.35 -17.39 15.25
CA LEU A 4 18.46 -16.86 14.22
C LEU A 4 17.03 -17.24 14.61
N ARG A 5 16.37 -16.35 15.35
CA ARG A 5 14.94 -16.36 15.67
C ARG A 5 14.11 -16.00 14.44
N ALA A 6 14.32 -16.73 13.35
CA ALA A 6 13.63 -16.56 12.06
C ALA A 6 13.04 -17.87 11.53
N GLY A 7 13.26 -19.00 12.22
CA GLY A 7 12.78 -20.32 11.80
C GLY A 7 11.26 -20.48 11.86
N ASP A 8 10.57 -19.69 12.69
CA ASP A 8 9.17 -19.94 13.06
C ASP A 8 8.16 -19.04 12.33
N GLU A 9 8.64 -18.01 11.61
CA GLU A 9 7.76 -17.04 10.90
C GLU A 9 7.69 -17.28 9.39
N ALA A 10 8.64 -18.03 8.82
CA ALA A 10 8.63 -18.37 7.41
C ALA A 10 7.73 -19.59 7.17
N LYS A 11 6.49 -19.35 6.73
CA LYS A 11 5.62 -20.44 6.24
C LYS A 11 6.40 -21.26 5.20
N PRO A 12 6.47 -22.59 5.36
CA PRO A 12 7.18 -23.43 4.41
C PRO A 12 6.54 -23.27 3.03
N ILE A 13 7.36 -22.95 2.02
CA ILE A 13 6.93 -22.77 0.62
C ILE A 13 6.39 -24.10 0.06
N TRP A 14 6.77 -25.22 0.69
CA TRP A 14 6.38 -26.58 0.34
C TRP A 14 6.01 -27.39 1.60
N PRO A 15 4.88 -28.11 1.63
CA PRO A 15 3.91 -28.31 0.55
C PRO A 15 3.08 -27.06 0.24
N VAL A 16 2.58 -26.95 -0.99
CA VAL A 16 1.75 -25.82 -1.46
C VAL A 16 0.62 -25.58 -0.47
N ASN A 17 0.62 -24.39 0.13
CA ASN A 17 -0.41 -24.00 1.07
C ASN A 17 -1.69 -23.68 0.28
N ILE A 18 -2.61 -24.64 0.22
CA ILE A 18 -3.87 -24.52 -0.53
C ILE A 18 -4.63 -23.21 -0.20
N PRO A 19 -4.78 -22.80 1.08
CA PRO A 19 -5.34 -21.49 1.44
C PRO A 19 -4.69 -20.29 0.74
N ASP A 20 -3.36 -20.28 0.60
CA ASP A 20 -2.64 -19.16 -0.01
C ASP A 20 -2.84 -19.12 -1.53
N LEU A 21 -2.84 -20.30 -2.16
CA LEU A 21 -3.19 -20.44 -3.57
C LEU A 21 -4.64 -19.98 -3.84
N MET A 22 -5.58 -20.38 -2.98
CA MET A 22 -6.98 -19.96 -3.10
C MET A 22 -7.13 -18.45 -2.91
N TYR A 23 -6.41 -17.86 -1.95
CA TYR A 23 -6.35 -16.43 -1.74
C TYR A 23 -5.84 -15.71 -2.99
N ALA A 24 -4.69 -16.12 -3.55
CA ALA A 24 -4.14 -15.55 -4.77
C ALA A 24 -5.08 -15.71 -5.99
N ALA A 25 -5.73 -16.87 -6.13
CA ALA A 25 -6.70 -17.13 -7.18
C ALA A 25 -7.90 -16.19 -7.12
N LEU A 26 -8.42 -15.88 -5.93
CA LEU A 26 -9.51 -14.91 -5.75
C LEU A 26 -9.16 -13.53 -6.32
N PHE A 27 -7.97 -13.00 -6.02
CA PHE A 27 -7.53 -11.72 -6.59
C PHE A 27 -7.38 -11.77 -8.10
N PHE A 28 -6.83 -12.87 -8.63
CA PHE A 28 -6.68 -13.05 -10.06
C PHE A 28 -8.04 -13.04 -10.78
N PHE A 29 -9.01 -13.82 -10.31
CA PHE A 29 -10.35 -13.85 -10.90
C PHE A 29 -11.09 -12.52 -10.74
N TYR A 30 -10.93 -11.85 -9.60
CA TYR A 30 -11.48 -10.52 -9.39
C TYR A 30 -10.93 -9.53 -10.43
N GLY A 31 -9.61 -9.48 -10.61
CA GLY A 31 -8.96 -8.62 -11.61
C GLY A 31 -9.37 -8.99 -13.05
N PHE A 32 -9.43 -10.28 -13.38
CA PHE A 32 -9.87 -10.74 -14.70
C PHE A 32 -11.34 -10.38 -14.99
N GLY A 33 -12.21 -10.49 -13.99
CA GLY A 33 -13.61 -10.08 -14.08
C GLY A 33 -13.76 -8.57 -14.34
N LEU A 34 -12.94 -7.77 -13.64
CA LEU A 34 -12.90 -6.32 -13.82
C LEU A 34 -12.42 -5.95 -15.23
N TRP A 35 -11.35 -6.61 -15.72
CA TRP A 35 -10.82 -6.40 -17.06
C TRP A 35 -11.83 -6.74 -18.18
N LYS A 36 -12.60 -7.82 -18.01
CA LYS A 36 -13.66 -8.19 -18.96
C LYS A 36 -14.84 -7.21 -18.98
N LYS A 37 -15.11 -6.50 -17.88
CA LYS A 37 -16.25 -5.58 -17.74
C LYS A 37 -15.78 -4.13 -17.56
N GLN A 38 -15.22 -3.56 -18.62
CA GLN A 38 -14.75 -2.17 -18.62
C GLN A 38 -15.86 -1.15 -18.29
N ASP A 39 -17.13 -1.49 -18.53
CA ASP A 39 -18.27 -0.65 -18.12
C ASP A 39 -18.39 -0.48 -16.59
N LEU A 40 -17.96 -1.46 -15.80
CA LEU A 40 -17.94 -1.31 -14.34
C LEU A 40 -16.87 -0.30 -13.91
N ILE A 41 -15.79 -0.25 -14.67
CA ILE A 41 -14.69 0.66 -14.40
C ILE A 41 -15.11 2.10 -14.69
N THR A 42 -15.84 2.34 -15.78
CA THR A 42 -16.40 3.66 -16.08
C THR A 42 -17.45 4.09 -15.05
N LEU A 43 -18.24 3.14 -14.52
CA LEU A 43 -19.18 3.39 -13.42
C LEU A 43 -18.44 3.79 -12.12
N ILE A 44 -17.39 3.05 -11.74
CA ILE A 44 -16.58 3.35 -10.56
C ILE A 44 -15.92 4.72 -10.70
N THR A 45 -15.48 5.09 -11.91
CA THR A 45 -14.83 6.37 -12.21
C THR A 45 -15.78 7.56 -12.15
N HIS A 46 -17.10 7.34 -12.15
CA HIS A 46 -18.08 8.41 -12.07
C HIS A 46 -18.01 9.12 -10.71
N SER A 47 -17.99 10.46 -10.71
CA SER A 47 -17.78 11.27 -9.50
C SER A 47 -18.74 10.93 -8.35
N GLY A 48 -20.00 10.62 -8.64
CA GLY A 48 -20.98 10.22 -7.61
C GLY A 48 -20.68 8.85 -7.00
N SER A 49 -20.25 7.87 -7.80
CA SER A 49 -19.88 6.53 -7.32
C SER A 49 -18.62 6.58 -6.47
N LEU A 50 -17.61 7.36 -6.88
CA LEU A 50 -16.37 7.55 -6.11
C LEU A 50 -16.65 8.13 -4.72
N VAL A 51 -17.45 9.19 -4.65
CA VAL A 51 -17.79 9.82 -3.35
C VAL A 51 -18.51 8.82 -2.45
N LEU A 52 -19.46 8.06 -2.98
CA LEU A 52 -20.13 7.00 -2.22
C LEU A 52 -19.15 5.92 -1.74
N LEU A 53 -18.25 5.44 -2.60
CA LEU A 53 -17.24 4.44 -2.24
C LEU A 53 -16.32 4.93 -1.12
N TRP A 54 -15.86 6.18 -1.17
CA TRP A 54 -15.08 6.79 -0.09
C TRP A 54 -15.85 6.92 1.21
N ILE A 55 -17.12 7.36 1.15
CA ILE A 55 -17.99 7.47 2.33
C ILE A 55 -18.23 6.08 2.94
N PHE A 56 -18.61 5.08 2.15
CA PHE A 56 -18.85 3.72 2.65
C PHE A 56 -17.56 3.09 3.19
N SER A 57 -16.43 3.29 2.53
CA SER A 57 -15.14 2.84 3.03
C SER A 57 -14.79 3.49 4.37
N ALA A 58 -15.02 4.80 4.52
CA ALA A 58 -14.75 5.52 5.76
C ALA A 58 -15.67 5.05 6.90
N ILE A 59 -16.96 4.83 6.60
CA ILE A 59 -17.92 4.29 7.58
C ILE A 59 -17.52 2.88 8.00
N ALA A 60 -17.15 2.00 7.07
CA ALA A 60 -16.70 0.65 7.39
C ALA A 60 -15.42 0.65 8.24
N TYR A 61 -14.47 1.55 7.94
CA TYR A 61 -13.24 1.72 8.71
C TYR A 61 -13.52 2.24 10.14
N LEU A 62 -14.39 3.23 10.28
CA LEU A 62 -14.82 3.71 11.60
C LEU A 62 -15.54 2.61 12.40
N GLY A 63 -16.37 1.81 11.73
CA GLY A 63 -16.99 0.62 12.32
C GLY A 63 -15.95 -0.35 12.86
N HIS A 64 -14.91 -0.65 12.08
CA HIS A 64 -13.77 -1.46 12.53
C HIS A 64 -13.07 -0.87 13.75
N LEU A 65 -12.79 0.44 13.78
CA LEU A 65 -12.14 1.08 14.93
C LEU A 65 -12.96 0.97 16.22
N ILE A 66 -14.27 1.23 16.15
CA ILE A 66 -15.17 1.11 17.29
C ILE A 66 -15.20 -0.34 17.79
N LEU A 67 -15.33 -1.29 16.87
CA LEU A 67 -15.49 -2.69 17.19
C LEU A 67 -14.20 -3.31 17.74
N SER A 68 -13.05 -2.89 17.22
CA SER A 68 -11.73 -3.19 17.75
C SER A 68 -11.61 -2.73 19.21
N GLY A 69 -11.96 -1.47 19.50
CA GLY A 69 -11.93 -0.94 20.87
C GLY A 69 -12.86 -1.69 21.84
N ILE A 70 -14.05 -2.08 21.39
CA ILE A 70 -14.97 -2.92 22.18
C ILE A 70 -14.36 -4.31 22.42
N SER A 71 -13.80 -4.94 21.39
CA SER A 71 -13.19 -6.27 21.50
C SER A 71 -12.02 -6.29 22.51
N ASP A 72 -11.20 -5.24 22.54
CA ASP A 72 -10.11 -5.10 23.52
C ASP A 72 -10.65 -4.94 24.95
N SER A 73 -11.72 -4.16 25.14
CA SER A 73 -12.36 -4.00 26.44
C SER A 73 -12.99 -5.31 26.96
N LEU A 74 -13.59 -6.11 26.08
CA LEU A 74 -14.18 -7.41 26.42
C LEU A 74 -13.13 -8.45 26.76
N LYS A 75 -11.99 -8.42 26.06
CA LYS A 75 -10.82 -9.25 26.36
C LYS A 75 -10.26 -8.91 27.74
N ALA A 76 -10.17 -7.63 28.10
CA ALA A 76 -9.73 -7.19 29.42
C ALA A 76 -10.72 -7.61 30.54
N ALA A 77 -12.02 -7.65 30.24
CA ALA A 77 -13.06 -8.08 31.18
C ALA A 77 -13.20 -9.62 31.32
N GLY A 78 -12.48 -10.42 30.52
CA GLY A 78 -12.51 -11.88 30.61
C GLY A 78 -13.79 -12.54 30.05
N ASN A 79 -14.60 -11.82 29.27
CA ASN A 79 -15.85 -12.35 28.71
C ASN A 79 -15.62 -13.02 27.35
N THR A 80 -15.30 -14.31 27.36
CA THR A 80 -14.87 -15.08 26.18
C THR A 80 -15.97 -15.22 25.11
N GLY A 81 -17.23 -15.45 25.50
CA GLY A 81 -18.32 -15.67 24.54
C GLY A 81 -18.67 -14.42 23.73
N GLN A 82 -18.73 -13.25 24.36
CA GLN A 82 -18.96 -11.99 23.64
C GLN A 82 -17.73 -11.57 22.84
N PHE A 83 -16.52 -11.80 23.37
CA PHE A 83 -15.29 -11.49 22.67
C PHE A 83 -15.21 -12.15 21.28
N GLU A 84 -15.50 -13.45 21.16
CA GLU A 84 -15.42 -14.16 19.88
C GLU A 84 -16.40 -13.59 18.84
N PHE A 85 -17.64 -13.28 19.25
CA PHE A 85 -18.64 -12.69 18.35
C PHE A 85 -18.21 -11.31 17.85
N PHE A 86 -17.76 -10.43 18.75
CA PHE A 86 -17.30 -9.09 18.40
C PHE A 86 -16.03 -9.13 17.54
N ASN A 87 -15.13 -10.08 17.79
CA ASN A 87 -13.91 -10.27 17.00
C ASN A 87 -14.22 -10.77 15.58
N LEU A 88 -15.17 -11.70 15.42
CA LEU A 88 -15.62 -12.14 14.10
C LEU A 88 -16.20 -10.97 13.30
N LEU A 89 -17.08 -10.18 13.92
CA LEU A 89 -17.67 -9.01 13.28
C LEU A 89 -16.59 -7.96 12.95
N ASN A 90 -15.58 -7.79 13.79
CA ASN A 90 -14.44 -6.89 13.55
C ASN A 90 -13.64 -7.29 12.31
N ASN A 91 -13.36 -8.58 12.15
CA ASN A 91 -12.64 -9.09 10.98
C ASN A 91 -13.44 -8.91 9.68
N LEU A 92 -14.76 -9.05 9.72
CA LEU A 92 -15.62 -8.80 8.55
C LEU A 92 -15.60 -7.32 8.15
N PHE A 93 -15.75 -6.41 9.12
CA PHE A 93 -15.68 -4.96 8.86
C PHE A 93 -14.30 -4.54 8.35
N TYR A 94 -13.23 -5.12 8.90
CA TYR A 94 -11.87 -4.89 8.44
C TYR A 94 -11.69 -5.30 6.97
N GLY A 95 -12.06 -6.53 6.62
CA GLY A 95 -11.96 -7.04 5.25
C GLY A 95 -12.82 -6.24 4.26
N PHE A 96 -14.05 -5.90 4.65
CA PHE A 96 -14.95 -5.10 3.82
C PHE A 96 -14.42 -3.67 3.60
N SER A 97 -13.92 -3.03 4.66
CA SER A 97 -13.27 -1.73 4.57
C SER A 97 -12.06 -1.77 3.64
N ALA A 98 -11.20 -2.77 3.77
CA ALA A 98 -10.02 -2.91 2.92
C ALA A 98 -10.38 -3.10 1.44
N ALA A 99 -11.41 -3.90 1.15
CA ALA A 99 -11.90 -4.11 -0.21
C ALA A 99 -12.48 -2.82 -0.81
N LEU A 100 -13.37 -2.13 -0.08
CA LEU A 100 -13.96 -0.87 -0.54
C LEU A 100 -12.90 0.22 -0.75
N LEU A 101 -11.95 0.34 0.17
CA LEU A 101 -10.85 1.30 0.06
C LEU A 101 -10.01 1.02 -1.19
N SER A 102 -9.72 -0.25 -1.46
CA SER A 102 -8.95 -0.66 -2.64
C SER A 102 -9.66 -0.27 -3.94
N ILE A 103 -10.98 -0.50 -4.01
CA ILE A 103 -11.80 -0.12 -5.18
C ILE A 103 -11.89 1.40 -5.31
N ALA A 104 -12.06 2.12 -4.20
CA ALA A 104 -12.11 3.58 -4.18
C ALA A 104 -10.79 4.19 -4.68
N LEU A 105 -9.64 3.65 -4.26
CA LEU A 105 -8.31 4.05 -4.71
C LEU A 105 -8.07 3.73 -6.19
N LEU A 106 -8.51 2.54 -6.64
CA LEU A 106 -8.42 2.17 -8.05
C LEU A 106 -9.24 3.14 -8.91
N GLY A 107 -10.47 3.43 -8.50
CA GLY A 107 -11.38 4.36 -9.18
C GLY A 107 -10.86 5.79 -9.22
N THR A 108 -10.30 6.31 -8.12
CA THR A 108 -9.72 7.66 -8.12
C THR A 108 -8.47 7.73 -8.99
N PHE A 109 -7.61 6.71 -8.95
CA PHE A 109 -6.45 6.65 -9.81
C PHE A 109 -6.84 6.70 -11.29
N GLU A 110 -7.84 5.92 -11.67
CA GLU A 110 -8.33 5.90 -13.04
C GLU A 110 -9.02 7.20 -13.46
N ALA A 111 -9.81 7.81 -12.57
CA ALA A 111 -10.41 9.13 -12.82
C ALA A 111 -9.34 10.20 -13.07
N ILE A 112 -8.28 10.21 -12.26
CA ILE A 112 -7.14 11.14 -12.43
C ILE A 112 -6.39 10.84 -13.73
N MET A 113 -6.22 9.56 -14.07
CA MET A 113 -5.50 9.14 -15.26
C MET A 113 -6.28 9.52 -16.53
N THR A 114 -7.57 9.19 -16.62
CA THR A 114 -8.40 9.36 -17.83
C THR A 114 -8.45 10.81 -18.35
N GLY A 115 -8.33 11.82 -17.47
CA GLY A 115 -8.35 13.23 -17.84
C GLY A 115 -6.99 13.92 -18.05
N SER A 116 -5.87 13.25 -17.77
CA SER A 116 -4.54 13.89 -17.73
C SER A 116 -3.71 13.70 -19.01
N ASN A 117 -2.91 14.71 -19.35
CA ASN A 117 -1.96 14.68 -20.46
C ASN A 117 -1.09 13.42 -20.42
N SER A 118 -1.06 12.67 -21.53
CA SER A 118 -0.24 11.44 -21.73
C SER A 118 1.22 11.58 -21.25
N ARG A 119 1.79 12.80 -21.30
CA ARG A 119 3.15 13.10 -20.83
C ARG A 119 3.37 12.83 -19.33
N TRP A 120 2.42 13.17 -18.46
CA TRP A 120 2.55 12.96 -17.01
C TRP A 120 2.36 11.49 -16.64
N GLN A 121 1.39 10.83 -17.27
CA GLN A 121 1.13 9.40 -17.07
C GLN A 121 2.35 8.57 -17.46
N ARG A 122 2.93 8.87 -18.63
CA ARG A 122 4.13 8.20 -19.12
C ARG A 122 5.32 8.47 -18.19
N TRP A 123 5.51 9.72 -17.76
CA TRP A 123 6.55 10.05 -16.78
C TRP A 123 6.41 9.27 -15.46
N LEU A 124 5.19 9.08 -14.96
CA LEU A 124 4.93 8.32 -13.74
C LEU A 124 5.24 6.83 -13.94
N ALA A 125 4.74 6.22 -15.03
CA ALA A 125 5.01 4.82 -15.38
C ALA A 125 6.53 4.55 -15.52
N ASP A 126 7.22 5.46 -16.19
CA ASP A 126 8.67 5.43 -16.37
C ASP A 126 9.42 5.50 -15.03
N SER A 127 8.95 6.33 -14.10
CA SER A 127 9.56 6.48 -12.78
C SER A 127 9.39 5.24 -11.90
N SER A 128 8.28 4.51 -12.04
CA SER A 128 7.98 3.30 -11.25
C SER A 128 9.04 2.21 -11.41
N TYR A 129 9.62 2.08 -12.61
CA TYR A 129 10.70 1.12 -12.84
C TYR A 129 11.98 1.49 -12.07
N TRP A 130 12.35 2.78 -12.06
CA TRP A 130 13.51 3.23 -11.29
C TRP A 130 13.29 3.08 -9.78
N ILE A 131 12.09 3.44 -9.31
CA ILE A 131 11.69 3.27 -7.91
C ILE A 131 11.78 1.79 -7.55
N TYR A 132 11.34 0.87 -8.40
CA TYR A 132 11.45 -0.57 -8.15
C TYR A 132 12.90 -1.03 -7.96
N ILE A 133 13.89 -0.47 -8.66
CA ILE A 133 15.29 -0.84 -8.45
C ILE A 133 15.82 -0.24 -7.14
N MET A 134 15.55 1.04 -6.90
CA MET A 134 16.11 1.77 -5.77
C MET A 134 15.37 1.52 -4.44
N HIS A 135 14.14 1.03 -4.46
CA HIS A 135 13.32 0.99 -3.24
C HIS A 135 13.93 0.10 -2.16
N LEU A 136 14.45 -1.10 -2.50
CA LEU A 136 14.99 -2.04 -1.52
C LEU A 136 16.14 -1.45 -0.68
N PRO A 137 17.22 -0.91 -1.27
CA PRO A 137 18.29 -0.33 -0.47
C PRO A 137 17.83 0.92 0.30
N VAL A 138 16.98 1.75 -0.31
CA VAL A 138 16.50 3.01 0.29
C VAL A 138 15.59 2.73 1.49
N VAL A 139 14.61 1.84 1.37
CA VAL A 139 13.70 1.48 2.46
C VAL A 139 14.44 0.77 3.59
N ALA A 140 15.41 -0.10 3.25
CA ALA A 140 16.25 -0.75 4.26
C ALA A 140 17.07 0.29 5.03
N PHE A 141 17.69 1.24 4.34
CA PHE A 141 18.43 2.32 4.98
C PHE A 141 17.55 3.13 5.94
N PHE A 142 16.36 3.55 5.51
CA PHE A 142 15.47 4.34 6.38
C PHE A 142 14.91 3.55 7.53
N THR A 143 14.55 2.27 7.35
CA THR A 143 14.07 1.44 8.44
C THR A 143 15.15 1.20 9.49
N PHE A 144 16.39 0.91 9.10
CA PHE A 144 17.51 0.81 10.04
C PHE A 144 17.83 2.14 10.72
N TRP A 145 17.80 3.24 9.98
CA TRP A 145 18.05 4.57 10.53
C TRP A 145 16.97 4.97 11.55
N LEU A 146 15.69 4.78 11.23
CA LEU A 146 14.58 5.03 12.16
C LEU A 146 14.67 4.12 13.39
N ALA A 147 15.00 2.84 13.21
CA ALA A 147 15.16 1.90 14.33
C ALA A 147 16.32 2.31 15.25
N HIS A 148 17.42 2.80 14.69
CA HIS A 148 18.53 3.32 15.47
C HIS A 148 18.18 4.64 16.18
N ALA A 149 17.49 5.56 15.49
CA ALA A 149 17.07 6.85 16.02
C ALA A 149 16.00 6.73 17.14
N ASP A 150 15.16 5.69 17.07
CA ASP A 150 14.23 5.32 18.13
C ASP A 150 14.97 4.80 19.36
N ARG A 151 15.95 3.89 19.15
CA ARG A 151 16.76 3.32 20.23
C ARG A 151 17.63 4.36 20.93
N SER A 152 18.11 5.37 20.22
CA SER A 152 18.93 6.45 20.79
C SER A 152 18.11 7.51 21.53
N GLY A 153 16.78 7.40 21.55
CA GLY A 153 15.88 8.36 22.20
C GLY A 153 15.74 9.69 21.45
N PHE A 154 16.44 9.87 20.33
CA PHE A 154 16.44 11.10 19.52
C PHE A 154 15.05 11.46 19.02
N LEU A 155 14.27 10.47 18.55
CA LEU A 155 12.89 10.69 18.11
C LEU A 155 11.97 11.11 19.26
N LEU A 156 12.17 10.57 20.46
CA LEU A 156 11.43 10.97 21.65
C LEU A 156 11.79 12.40 22.07
N THR A 157 13.07 12.79 21.97
CA THR A 157 13.54 14.13 22.38
C THR A 157 13.08 15.23 21.43
N HIS A 158 13.01 14.96 20.12
CA HIS A 158 12.67 15.96 19.12
C HIS A 158 11.16 16.10 18.85
N THR A 159 10.40 15.00 18.96
CA THR A 159 8.96 15.00 18.61
C THR A 159 8.03 14.91 19.82
N GLY A 160 8.52 14.53 21.00
CA GLY A 160 7.72 14.45 22.23
C GLY A 160 6.60 13.40 22.20
N LEU A 161 6.50 12.60 21.14
CA LEU A 161 5.50 11.55 20.95
C LEU A 161 6.15 10.16 20.99
N ASN A 162 5.43 9.19 21.57
CA ASN A 162 5.77 7.77 21.42
C ASN A 162 5.47 7.34 19.99
N TRP A 163 6.51 7.13 19.18
CA TRP A 163 6.35 6.69 17.80
C TRP A 163 5.92 5.21 17.74
N THR A 164 4.67 4.98 17.33
CA THR A 164 4.14 3.64 17.03
C THR A 164 4.81 3.03 15.81
N ALA A 165 4.84 1.70 15.71
CA ALA A 165 5.44 0.99 14.58
C ALA A 165 4.83 1.40 13.22
N GLU A 166 3.52 1.65 13.19
CA GLU A 166 2.79 2.08 11.99
C GLU A 166 3.26 3.44 11.48
N SER A 167 3.50 4.40 12.38
CA SER A 167 4.01 5.73 12.01
C SER A 167 5.41 5.66 11.40
N LYS A 168 6.29 4.83 11.96
CA LYS A 168 7.64 4.58 11.46
C LYS A 168 7.61 3.99 10.04
N PHE A 169 6.71 3.04 9.82
CA PHE A 169 6.50 2.43 8.52
C PHE A 169 6.01 3.45 7.48
N LEU A 170 4.98 4.25 7.80
CA LEU A 170 4.45 5.27 6.91
C LEU A 170 5.50 6.33 6.52
N VAL A 171 6.29 6.79 7.49
CA VAL A 171 7.37 7.76 7.23
C VAL A 171 8.44 7.15 6.34
N SER A 172 8.89 5.93 6.62
CA SER A 172 9.88 5.24 5.78
C SER A 172 9.38 5.05 4.34
N CYS A 173 8.13 4.62 4.16
CA CYS A 173 7.51 4.47 2.85
C CYS A 173 7.41 5.80 2.10
N SER A 174 6.89 6.84 2.76
CA SER A 174 6.76 8.17 2.16
C SER A 174 8.10 8.71 1.70
N LEU A 175 9.12 8.60 2.55
CA LEU A 175 10.45 9.14 2.28
C LEU A 175 11.17 8.35 1.17
N THR A 176 10.97 7.03 1.12
CA THR A 176 11.45 6.16 0.02
C THR A 176 10.81 6.56 -1.31
N ILE A 177 9.49 6.80 -1.33
CA ILE A 177 8.79 7.24 -2.55
C ILE A 177 9.28 8.61 -3.00
N THR A 178 9.38 9.58 -2.07
CA THR A 178 9.85 10.93 -2.39
C THR A 178 11.26 10.91 -2.94
N LEU A 179 12.20 10.19 -2.31
CA LEU A 179 13.57 10.08 -2.80
C LEU A 179 13.66 9.29 -4.10
N GLY A 180 12.84 8.26 -4.28
CA GLY A 180 12.74 7.52 -5.53
C GLY A 180 12.32 8.42 -6.70
N LEU A 181 11.27 9.23 -6.50
CA LEU A 181 10.80 10.19 -7.50
C LEU A 181 11.81 11.33 -7.75
N LEU A 182 12.44 11.82 -6.70
CA LEU A 182 13.38 12.95 -6.77
C LEU A 182 14.69 12.52 -7.44
N SER A 183 15.21 11.34 -7.09
CA SER A 183 16.37 10.74 -7.77
C SER A 183 16.08 10.48 -9.25
N TYR A 184 14.87 10.02 -9.59
CA TYR A 184 14.47 9.87 -10.99
C TYR A 184 14.46 11.21 -11.73
N ARG A 185 13.88 12.26 -11.13
CA ARG A 185 13.77 13.58 -11.75
C ARG A 185 15.12 14.24 -12.01
N TYR A 186 16.05 14.17 -11.04
CA TYR A 186 17.32 14.89 -11.10
C TYR A 186 18.44 14.07 -11.73
N PHE A 187 18.58 12.80 -11.38
CA PHE A 187 19.71 11.98 -11.82
C PHE A 187 19.40 11.17 -13.05
N VAL A 188 18.24 10.49 -13.12
CA VAL A 188 17.98 9.48 -14.16
C VAL A 188 17.48 10.08 -15.47
N ARG A 189 16.61 11.11 -15.39
CA ARG A 189 15.99 11.70 -16.58
C ARG A 189 16.99 12.27 -17.59
N TYR A 190 18.13 12.77 -17.12
CA TYR A 190 19.16 13.38 -17.95
C TYR A 190 20.44 12.54 -18.09
N THR A 191 20.46 11.31 -17.54
CA THR A 191 21.59 10.39 -17.69
C THR A 191 21.32 9.29 -18.72
N PRO A 192 22.38 8.71 -19.33
CA PRO A 192 22.27 7.60 -20.27
C PRO A 192 21.54 6.38 -19.71
N ILE A 193 21.52 6.20 -18.38
CA ILE A 193 20.78 5.14 -17.68
C ILE A 193 19.27 5.27 -17.92
N GLY A 194 18.72 6.49 -17.87
CA GLY A 194 17.31 6.73 -18.23
C GLY A 194 17.02 6.55 -19.72
N THR A 195 18.04 6.63 -20.58
CA THR A 195 17.88 6.38 -22.03
C THR A 195 17.99 4.89 -22.37
N LEU A 196 18.77 4.13 -21.59
CA LEU A 196 18.94 2.69 -21.70
C LEU A 196 17.70 1.93 -21.21
N LEU A 197 17.12 2.36 -20.08
CA LEU A 197 16.00 1.67 -19.43
C LEU A 197 14.64 1.94 -20.08
N ASN A 198 14.46 3.13 -20.67
CA ASN A 198 13.17 3.57 -21.23
C ASN A 198 13.11 3.61 -22.75
N GLY A 199 14.20 3.20 -23.41
CA GLY A 199 14.36 3.31 -24.85
C GLY A 199 14.74 4.72 -25.31
N LYS A 200 15.49 4.77 -26.41
CA LYS A 200 15.93 6.01 -27.07
C LYS A 200 14.70 6.78 -27.54
N ARG A 201 14.54 8.00 -27.04
CA ARG A 201 13.52 8.93 -27.57
C ARG A 201 13.93 9.34 -28.99
N GLU A 202 13.13 8.95 -29.98
CA GLU A 202 13.12 9.70 -31.24
C GLU A 202 12.43 11.04 -30.98
N LYS A 203 13.20 12.10 -31.20
CA LYS A 203 12.66 13.44 -31.38
C LYS A 203 11.90 13.38 -32.70
N HIS A 204 10.57 13.29 -32.68
CA HIS A 204 9.82 13.63 -33.88
C HIS A 204 10.04 15.13 -34.08
N ASN A 205 10.94 15.46 -35.01
CA ASN A 205 11.08 16.80 -35.53
C ASN A 205 9.85 17.04 -36.41
N ASP A 206 8.80 17.59 -35.82
CA ASP A 206 7.78 18.28 -36.60
C ASP A 206 8.41 19.62 -37.04
N SER A 207 8.89 19.62 -38.28
CA SER A 207 9.26 20.80 -39.07
C SER A 207 8.02 21.46 -39.65
#